data_AF-A0A932R2L1-F1
#
_entry.id   AF-A0A932R2L1-F1
#
_cell.length_a   1.000
_cell.length_b   1.000
_cell.length_c   1.000
_cell.angle_alpha   90.00
_cell.angle_beta   90.00
_cell.angle_gamma   90.00
#
_symmetry.space_group_name_H-M   'P 1'
#
loop_
_entity.id
_entity.type
_entity.pdbx_description
1 polymer ?
#
loop_
_entity_poly.entity_id
_entity_poly.type
_entity_poly.pdbx_seq_one_letter_code
_entity_poly.pdbx_strand_id
1 'polypeptide(L)'
;MKTRLLTFVSLLLIIMCVSIKLMPEELRIKGRRFLAESFVKKNLREMIGLQEKRFGIKYQGMPKILYTNLGRGSVSSYSADDSAIYLSTDTTYLTITDNDGLNWSIGLLVGVDRQVNLRTTLNHELVHFYIDKYIHKVPENILQKLNPKSAGNLDELMNRLVQEGIADYIQDGMSIEKKKVSQLRSANVDADYFTEHTNDFYSIALELVKPVIDIYKVRGIEYLITHSLDGTRLKDLRGFQKKALEELAIK
;
A
#
# COMPACT_ATOMS: atom_id res chain seq x y z
N MET A 1 -1.25 -46.72 -10.52
CA MET A 1 0.02 -45.96 -10.52
C MET A 1 -0.14 -44.48 -10.16
N LYS A 2 -1.14 -43.75 -10.69
CA LYS A 2 -1.33 -42.30 -10.38
C LYS A 2 -1.57 -41.98 -8.89
N THR A 3 -2.25 -42.84 -8.15
CA THR A 3 -2.55 -42.64 -6.72
C THR A 3 -1.31 -42.72 -5.81
N ARG A 4 -0.37 -43.65 -6.07
CA ARG A 4 0.85 -43.80 -5.27
C ARG A 4 1.84 -42.64 -5.47
N LEU A 5 1.86 -42.03 -6.66
CA LEU A 5 2.69 -40.87 -6.96
C LEU A 5 2.19 -39.62 -6.21
N LEU A 6 0.87 -39.42 -6.13
CA LEU A 6 0.29 -38.32 -5.35
C LEU A 6 0.61 -38.45 -3.86
N THR A 7 0.46 -39.65 -3.27
CA THR A 7 0.72 -39.86 -1.84
C THR A 7 2.19 -39.61 -1.48
N PHE A 8 3.12 -39.99 -2.35
CA PHE A 8 4.55 -39.82 -2.13
C PHE A 8 4.97 -38.34 -2.20
N VAL A 9 4.45 -37.59 -3.19
CA VAL A 9 4.69 -36.15 -3.30
C VAL A 9 4.12 -35.38 -2.10
N SER A 10 2.91 -35.75 -1.64
CA SER A 10 2.31 -35.14 -0.45
C SER A 10 3.10 -35.43 0.82
N LEU A 11 3.63 -36.64 1.00
CA LEU A 11 4.46 -36.99 2.16
C LEU A 11 5.78 -36.21 2.18
N LEU A 12 6.43 -36.05 1.01
CA LEU A 12 7.67 -35.30 0.87
C LEU A 12 7.48 -33.81 1.17
N LEU A 13 6.37 -33.23 0.70
CA LEU A 13 5.96 -31.86 1.04
C LEU A 13 5.71 -31.69 2.53
N ILE A 14 5.00 -32.63 3.17
CA ILE A 14 4.75 -32.59 4.61
C ILE A 14 6.07 -32.65 5.39
N ILE A 15 7.01 -33.54 5.02
CA ILE A 15 8.32 -33.64 5.66
C ILE A 15 9.10 -32.34 5.51
N MET A 16 9.13 -31.75 4.31
CA MET A 16 9.79 -30.46 4.08
C MET A 16 9.19 -29.32 4.92
N CYS A 17 7.85 -29.22 4.97
CA CYS A 17 7.17 -28.20 5.77
C CYS A 17 7.44 -28.37 7.28
N VAL A 18 7.49 -29.61 7.76
CA VAL A 18 7.84 -29.91 9.16
C VAL A 18 9.30 -29.56 9.43
N SER A 19 10.23 -29.93 8.55
CA SER A 19 11.66 -29.60 8.68
C SER A 19 11.91 -28.09 8.72
N ILE A 20 11.17 -27.29 7.95
CA ILE A 20 11.33 -25.83 7.95
C ILE A 20 10.69 -25.20 9.19
N LYS A 21 9.55 -25.72 9.68
CA LYS A 21 9.00 -25.28 10.98
C LYS A 21 9.95 -25.56 12.15
N LEU A 22 10.78 -26.61 12.04
CA LEU A 22 11.80 -26.96 13.02
C LEU A 22 13.12 -26.21 12.83
N MET A 23 13.26 -25.36 11.80
CA MET A 23 14.45 -24.53 11.64
C MET A 23 14.52 -23.44 12.72
N PRO A 24 15.72 -23.10 13.20
CA PRO A 24 15.95 -21.90 14.02
C PRO A 24 15.33 -20.64 13.38
N GLU A 25 14.71 -19.80 14.19
CA GLU A 25 14.02 -18.58 13.72
C GLU A 25 14.93 -17.68 12.88
N GLU A 26 16.21 -17.59 13.25
CA GLU A 26 17.21 -16.82 12.50
C GLU A 26 17.36 -17.30 11.04
N LEU A 27 17.33 -18.61 10.81
CA LEU A 27 17.41 -19.18 9.45
C LEU A 27 16.13 -18.92 8.68
N ARG A 28 14.97 -18.99 9.34
CA ARG A 28 13.68 -18.64 8.73
C ARG A 28 13.65 -17.17 8.33
N ILE A 29 14.09 -16.26 9.19
CA ILE A 29 14.22 -14.82 8.89
C ILE A 29 15.14 -14.59 7.69
N LYS A 30 16.33 -15.22 7.68
CA LYS A 30 17.27 -15.11 6.54
C LYS A 30 16.65 -15.59 5.24
N GLY A 31 15.94 -16.72 5.26
CA GLY A 31 15.23 -17.25 4.09
C GLY A 31 14.13 -16.31 3.58
N ARG A 32 13.27 -15.80 4.48
CA ARG A 32 12.20 -14.83 4.13
C ARG A 32 12.78 -13.56 3.51
N ARG A 33 13.84 -13.02 4.12
CA ARG A 33 14.55 -11.85 3.63
C ARG A 33 15.14 -12.09 2.24
N PHE A 34 15.83 -13.21 2.03
CA PHE A 34 16.44 -13.55 0.74
C PHE A 34 15.40 -13.62 -0.40
N LEU A 35 14.23 -14.20 -0.14
CA LEU A 35 13.13 -14.26 -1.11
C LEU A 35 12.61 -12.87 -1.46
N ALA A 36 12.38 -12.02 -0.45
CA ALA A 36 11.91 -10.66 -0.66
C ALA A 36 12.94 -9.80 -1.40
N GLU A 37 14.23 -9.89 -1.04
CA GLU A 37 15.34 -9.23 -1.75
C GLU A 37 15.43 -9.66 -3.21
N SER A 38 15.34 -10.95 -3.48
CA SER A 38 15.38 -11.51 -4.83
C SER A 38 14.20 -11.01 -5.67
N PHE A 39 13.00 -11.00 -5.09
CA PHE A 39 11.80 -10.49 -5.76
C PHE A 39 11.94 -9.00 -6.09
N VAL A 40 12.30 -8.18 -5.10
CA VAL A 40 12.47 -6.73 -5.25
C VAL A 40 13.48 -6.42 -6.34
N LYS A 41 14.68 -7.04 -6.29
CA LYS A 41 15.75 -6.83 -7.26
C LYS A 41 15.30 -7.11 -8.70
N LYS A 42 14.44 -8.11 -8.90
CA LYS A 42 13.94 -8.51 -10.22
C LYS A 42 12.77 -7.64 -10.70
N ASN A 43 11.87 -7.21 -9.82
CA ASN A 43 10.56 -6.68 -10.22
C ASN A 43 10.38 -5.17 -9.97
N LEU A 44 11.13 -4.54 -9.07
CA LEU A 44 10.82 -3.18 -8.59
C LEU A 44 10.72 -2.15 -9.73
N ARG A 45 11.67 -2.17 -10.66
CA ARG A 45 11.69 -1.26 -11.81
C ARG A 45 10.51 -1.47 -12.75
N GLU A 46 10.13 -2.73 -12.99
CA GLU A 46 8.97 -3.07 -13.82
C GLU A 46 7.68 -2.58 -13.15
N MET A 47 7.54 -2.80 -11.84
CA MET A 47 6.37 -2.34 -11.07
C MET A 47 6.19 -0.83 -11.15
N ILE A 48 7.28 -0.06 -10.95
CA ILE A 48 7.29 1.39 -11.15
C ILE A 48 6.83 1.74 -12.57
N GLY A 49 7.44 1.13 -13.60
CA GLY A 49 7.10 1.41 -15.00
C GLY A 49 5.64 1.09 -15.34
N LEU A 50 5.07 0.04 -14.75
CA LEU A 50 3.66 -0.30 -14.92
C LEU A 50 2.73 0.72 -14.26
N GLN A 51 3.05 1.17 -13.04
CA GLN A 51 2.26 2.21 -12.37
C GLN A 51 2.31 3.53 -13.15
N GLU A 52 3.49 3.96 -13.60
CA GLU A 52 3.62 5.16 -14.43
C GLU A 52 2.79 5.08 -15.71
N LYS A 53 2.88 3.94 -16.41
CA LYS A 53 2.14 3.72 -17.66
C LYS A 53 0.63 3.74 -17.42
N ARG A 54 0.16 3.12 -16.34
CA ARG A 54 -1.27 2.90 -16.09
C ARG A 54 -1.97 4.11 -15.50
N PHE A 55 -1.30 4.84 -14.60
CA PHE A 55 -1.89 5.95 -13.86
C PHE A 55 -1.38 7.32 -14.32
N GLY A 56 -0.38 7.36 -15.21
CA GLY A 56 0.19 8.60 -15.72
C GLY A 56 1.12 9.31 -14.73
N ILE A 57 1.41 8.72 -13.58
CA ILE A 57 2.34 9.27 -12.58
C ILE A 57 3.79 9.17 -13.04
N LYS A 58 4.68 9.94 -12.41
CA LYS A 58 6.12 9.92 -12.70
C LYS A 58 6.97 9.92 -11.44
N TYR A 59 7.68 8.82 -11.23
CA TYR A 59 8.58 8.64 -10.09
C TYR A 59 9.87 9.44 -10.27
N GLN A 60 10.40 9.96 -9.16
CA GLN A 60 11.70 10.61 -9.12
C GLN A 60 12.70 9.73 -8.40
N GLY A 61 13.41 8.92 -9.19
CA GLY A 61 14.38 7.96 -8.67
C GLY A 61 13.72 6.66 -8.20
N MET A 62 14.49 5.89 -7.44
CA MET A 62 14.09 4.60 -6.89
C MET A 62 14.08 4.69 -5.37
N PRO A 63 13.07 4.13 -4.68
CA PRO A 63 13.12 4.04 -3.22
C PRO A 63 14.25 3.10 -2.78
N LYS A 64 14.81 3.37 -1.60
CA LYS A 64 15.61 2.36 -0.90
C LYS A 64 14.66 1.30 -0.35
N ILE A 65 15.03 0.03 -0.44
CA ILE A 65 14.27 -1.06 0.18
C ILE A 65 15.08 -1.59 1.35
N LEU A 66 14.52 -1.51 2.55
CA LEU A 66 15.15 -1.90 3.79
C LEU A 66 14.35 -3.03 4.45
N TYR A 67 15.06 -3.94 5.12
CA TYR A 67 14.47 -5.12 5.76
C TYR A 67 14.76 -5.06 7.24
N THR A 68 13.72 -4.89 8.06
CA THR A 68 13.85 -4.77 9.52
C THR A 68 12.65 -5.39 10.21
N ASN A 69 12.68 -5.55 11.53
CA ASN A 69 11.50 -5.93 12.30
C ASN A 69 10.66 -4.67 12.57
N LEU A 70 9.44 -4.61 12.03
CA LEU A 70 8.51 -3.48 12.22
C LEU A 70 7.61 -3.61 13.46
N GLY A 71 7.70 -4.73 14.18
CA GLY A 71 6.84 -5.02 15.32
C GLY A 71 5.50 -5.65 14.93
N ARG A 72 4.79 -6.18 15.94
CA ARG A 72 3.56 -6.96 15.73
C ARG A 72 2.51 -6.14 14.98
N GLY A 73 2.11 -6.63 13.81
CA GLY A 73 0.97 -6.11 13.05
C GLY A 73 1.34 -5.35 11.78
N SER A 74 2.55 -4.78 11.71
CA SER A 74 3.02 -3.99 10.56
C SER A 74 3.77 -4.86 9.56
N VAL A 75 3.28 -4.89 8.33
CA VAL A 75 3.92 -5.66 7.25
C VAL A 75 4.96 -4.82 6.55
N SER A 76 4.62 -3.57 6.25
CA SER A 76 5.50 -2.62 5.57
C SER A 76 5.27 -1.22 6.11
N SER A 77 6.19 -0.32 5.78
CA SER A 77 5.99 1.12 5.94
C SER A 77 6.87 1.90 4.97
N TYR A 78 6.40 3.07 4.56
CA TYR A 78 7.21 4.09 3.92
C TYR A 78 7.73 5.10 4.95
N SER A 79 8.99 5.51 4.82
CA SER A 79 9.58 6.63 5.57
C SER A 79 10.05 7.71 4.60
N ALA A 80 9.51 8.92 4.77
CA ALA A 80 9.91 10.10 4.01
C ALA A 80 11.36 10.52 4.32
N ASP A 81 11.77 10.46 5.59
CA ASP A 81 13.10 10.88 6.07
C ASP A 81 14.24 10.19 5.31
N ASP A 82 14.14 8.87 5.14
CA ASP A 82 15.16 8.07 4.45
C ASP A 82 14.82 7.80 2.98
N SER A 83 13.63 8.20 2.54
CA SER A 83 13.04 7.85 1.24
C SER A 83 13.06 6.34 1.01
N ALA A 84 12.63 5.59 2.02
CA ALA A 84 12.80 4.15 2.11
C ALA A 84 11.48 3.43 2.35
N ILE A 85 11.31 2.29 1.69
CA ILE A 85 10.26 1.32 1.97
C ILE A 85 10.88 0.25 2.87
N TYR A 86 10.33 0.12 4.06
CA TYR A 86 10.67 -0.90 5.02
C TYR A 86 9.74 -2.10 4.83
N LEU A 87 10.32 -3.29 4.66
CA LEU A 87 9.62 -4.56 4.60
C LEU A 87 9.92 -5.36 5.85
N SER A 88 8.88 -5.76 6.59
CA SER A 88 9.08 -6.44 7.85
C SER A 88 9.70 -7.84 7.70
N THR A 89 10.72 -8.15 8.49
CA THR A 89 11.40 -9.46 8.53
C THR A 89 10.65 -10.51 9.35
N ASP A 90 9.72 -10.07 10.19
CA ASP A 90 8.80 -10.94 10.94
C ASP A 90 7.60 -11.41 10.10
N THR A 91 7.44 -10.82 8.91
CA THR A 91 6.35 -11.15 7.97
C THR A 91 6.85 -12.08 6.88
N THR A 92 6.00 -13.02 6.46
CA THR A 92 6.26 -13.79 5.25
C THR A 92 5.58 -13.18 4.05
N TYR A 93 6.43 -12.83 3.11
CA TYR A 93 6.07 -12.37 1.79
C TYR A 93 5.83 -13.54 0.84
N LEU A 94 4.61 -13.68 0.38
CA LEU A 94 4.30 -14.43 -0.82
C LEU A 94 4.87 -13.66 -2.01
N THR A 95 5.88 -14.22 -2.64
CA THR A 95 6.65 -13.56 -3.71
C THR A 95 6.21 -14.01 -5.11
N ILE A 96 5.27 -14.94 -5.24
CA ILE A 96 5.11 -15.70 -6.48
C ILE A 96 3.64 -15.81 -6.89
N THR A 97 3.22 -14.86 -7.74
CA THR A 97 2.07 -14.93 -8.67
C THR A 97 0.68 -14.63 -8.11
N ASP A 98 -0.21 -14.20 -9.02
CA ASP A 98 -1.66 -14.05 -8.81
C ASP A 98 -2.40 -15.42 -8.81
N ASN A 99 -1.70 -16.51 -8.47
CA ASN A 99 -2.19 -17.88 -8.58
C ASN A 99 -2.14 -18.54 -7.20
N ASP A 100 -3.30 -18.62 -6.55
CA ASP A 100 -3.45 -18.95 -5.12
C ASP A 100 -2.88 -20.33 -4.72
N GLY A 101 -2.86 -21.29 -5.65
CA GLY A 101 -2.40 -22.66 -5.36
C GLY A 101 -0.89 -22.80 -5.13
N LEU A 102 -0.06 -21.98 -5.79
CA LEU A 102 1.40 -22.01 -5.65
C LEU A 102 1.87 -21.21 -4.42
N ASN A 103 1.15 -20.14 -4.10
CA ASN A 103 1.38 -19.30 -2.93
C ASN A 103 1.17 -20.08 -1.62
N TRP A 104 0.10 -20.86 -1.55
CA TRP A 104 -0.23 -21.67 -0.37
C TRP A 104 0.85 -22.72 -0.06
N SER A 105 1.41 -23.36 -1.09
CA SER A 105 2.42 -24.41 -0.93
C SER A 105 3.79 -23.85 -0.51
N ILE A 106 4.16 -22.64 -0.94
CA ILE A 106 5.36 -21.94 -0.43
C ILE A 106 5.13 -21.43 1.00
N GLY A 107 3.96 -20.86 1.30
CA GLY A 107 3.62 -20.38 2.64
C GLY A 107 3.64 -21.49 3.70
N LEU A 108 3.23 -22.70 3.33
CA LEU A 108 3.37 -23.90 4.17
C LEU A 108 4.82 -24.33 4.35
N LEU A 109 5.65 -24.22 3.30
CA LEU A 109 7.06 -24.55 3.36
C LEU A 109 7.79 -23.64 4.35
N VAL A 110 7.55 -22.33 4.40
CA VAL A 110 8.27 -21.44 5.35
C VAL A 110 7.69 -21.38 6.78
N GLY A 111 6.63 -22.14 7.07
CA GLY A 111 6.14 -22.39 8.42
C GLY A 111 5.70 -21.14 9.20
N VAL A 112 4.61 -20.49 8.76
CA VAL A 112 4.22 -19.16 9.25
C VAL A 112 2.72 -18.92 9.43
N ASP A 113 2.41 -17.98 10.34
CA ASP A 113 1.07 -17.62 10.81
C ASP A 113 0.42 -16.45 10.02
N ARG A 114 1.18 -15.67 9.24
CA ARG A 114 0.65 -14.57 8.41
C ARG A 114 1.36 -14.50 7.05
N GLN A 115 0.58 -14.60 5.97
CA GLN A 115 1.05 -14.56 4.59
C GLN A 115 0.56 -13.27 3.92
N VAL A 116 1.46 -12.53 3.26
CA VAL A 116 1.11 -11.28 2.56
C VAL A 116 1.71 -11.25 1.17
N ASN A 117 0.96 -10.78 0.17
CA ASN A 117 1.45 -10.64 -1.19
C ASN A 117 2.42 -9.46 -1.30
N LEU A 118 3.71 -9.74 -1.54
CA LEU A 118 4.76 -8.71 -1.63
C LEU A 118 4.54 -7.75 -2.78
N ARG A 119 3.99 -8.21 -3.90
CA ARG A 119 3.68 -7.34 -5.04
C ARG A 119 2.62 -6.33 -4.67
N THR A 120 1.55 -6.77 -4.00
CA THR A 120 0.48 -5.90 -3.49
C THR A 120 1.04 -4.88 -2.52
N THR A 121 1.80 -5.33 -1.51
CA THR A 121 2.47 -4.45 -0.54
C THR A 121 3.37 -3.42 -1.20
N LEU A 122 4.28 -3.84 -2.09
CA LEU A 122 5.18 -2.90 -2.77
C LEU A 122 4.42 -1.94 -3.68
N ASN A 123 3.34 -2.37 -4.33
CA ASN A 123 2.53 -1.46 -5.14
C ASN A 123 1.91 -0.35 -4.30
N HIS A 124 1.46 -0.66 -3.09
CA HIS A 124 0.93 0.34 -2.15
C HIS A 124 2.05 1.28 -1.67
N GLU A 125 3.16 0.75 -1.16
CA GLU A 125 4.25 1.57 -0.60
C GLU A 125 4.98 2.43 -1.63
N LEU A 126 5.04 1.98 -2.89
CA LEU A 126 5.54 2.79 -3.98
C LEU A 126 4.75 4.09 -4.14
N VAL A 127 3.43 4.06 -3.90
CA VAL A 127 2.60 5.26 -4.02
C VAL A 127 2.97 6.29 -2.95
N HIS A 128 3.25 5.85 -1.72
CA HIS A 128 3.73 6.75 -0.66
C HIS A 128 5.07 7.38 -1.03
N PHE A 129 5.99 6.61 -1.63
CA PHE A 129 7.23 7.17 -2.20
C PHE A 129 6.97 8.19 -3.31
N TYR A 130 6.01 7.93 -4.21
CA TYR A 130 5.61 8.89 -5.24
C TYR A 130 5.09 10.19 -4.64
N ILE A 131 4.16 10.09 -3.69
CA ILE A 131 3.51 11.24 -3.04
C ILE A 131 4.56 12.13 -2.36
N ASP A 132 5.45 11.52 -1.58
CA ASP A 132 6.54 12.23 -0.93
C ASP A 132 7.38 13.02 -1.93
N LYS A 133 7.85 12.38 -3.00
CA LYS A 133 8.65 13.07 -4.03
C LYS A 133 7.86 14.11 -4.82
N TYR A 134 6.56 13.90 -4.99
CA TYR A 134 5.70 14.86 -5.68
C TYR A 134 5.52 16.15 -4.86
N ILE A 135 5.28 16.05 -3.54
CA ILE A 135 5.11 17.20 -2.66
C ILE A 135 6.31 18.15 -2.72
N HIS A 136 7.52 17.61 -2.81
CA HIS A 136 8.75 18.41 -2.93
C HIS A 136 8.88 19.20 -4.24
N LYS A 137 8.06 18.91 -5.26
CA LYS A 137 8.00 19.72 -6.49
C LYS A 137 7.04 20.89 -6.39
N VAL A 138 6.20 20.92 -5.35
CA VAL A 138 5.23 21.99 -5.15
C VAL A 138 6.00 23.19 -4.60
N PRO A 139 5.92 24.36 -5.26
CA PRO A 139 6.57 25.57 -4.78
C PRO A 139 6.29 25.86 -3.31
N GLU A 140 7.31 26.26 -2.55
CA GLU A 140 7.21 26.45 -1.09
C GLU A 140 6.15 27.50 -0.71
N ASN A 141 5.92 28.51 -1.56
CA ASN A 141 4.86 29.50 -1.38
C ASN A 141 3.44 28.93 -1.54
N ILE A 142 3.30 27.81 -2.24
CA ILE A 142 2.06 27.02 -2.33
C ILE A 142 1.97 26.14 -1.08
N LEU A 143 3.05 25.45 -0.69
CA LEU A 143 3.11 24.65 0.54
C LEU A 143 2.83 25.47 1.80
N GLN A 144 3.36 26.69 1.94
CA GLN A 144 3.13 27.58 3.09
C GLN A 144 1.70 28.13 3.14
N LYS A 145 1.01 28.23 1.99
CA LYS A 145 -0.42 28.58 1.92
C LYS A 145 -1.32 27.39 2.19
N LEU A 146 -0.82 26.18 1.94
CA LEU A 146 -1.55 24.92 2.13
C LEU A 146 -1.22 24.27 3.49
N ASN A 147 -0.18 24.71 4.17
CA ASN A 147 0.31 24.14 5.42
C ASN A 147 0.58 25.31 6.41
N PRO A 148 -0.46 25.91 7.00
CA PRO A 148 -0.25 26.88 8.07
C PRO A 148 0.50 26.16 9.19
N LYS A 149 1.69 26.67 9.51
CA LYS A 149 2.58 26.10 10.54
C LYS A 149 1.78 25.78 11.80
N SER A 150 1.76 24.51 12.15
CA SER A 150 1.10 23.87 13.30
C SER A 150 -0.44 23.82 13.23
N ALA A 151 -1.04 22.64 13.40
CA ALA A 151 -1.80 22.30 14.62
C ALA A 151 -2.71 21.04 14.48
N GLY A 152 -2.32 19.93 15.12
CA GLY A 152 -3.25 18.92 15.65
C GLY A 152 -3.44 17.63 14.83
N ASN A 153 -3.94 16.61 15.52
CA ASN A 153 -4.18 15.23 15.04
C ASN A 153 -5.04 15.13 13.76
N LEU A 154 -5.72 16.22 13.35
CA LEU A 154 -6.68 16.23 12.25
C LEU A 154 -6.04 16.48 10.88
N ASP A 155 -5.08 17.39 10.76
CA ASP A 155 -4.40 17.64 9.47
C ASP A 155 -3.60 16.40 9.04
N GLU A 156 -2.90 15.78 9.99
CA GLU A 156 -2.20 14.52 9.79
C GLU A 156 -3.16 13.40 9.40
N LEU A 157 -4.32 13.32 10.05
CA LEU A 157 -5.33 12.31 9.75
C LEU A 157 -5.95 12.50 8.36
N MET A 158 -6.26 13.73 7.95
CA MET A 158 -6.78 14.02 6.61
C MET A 158 -5.76 13.68 5.53
N ASN A 159 -4.50 14.08 5.75
CA ASN A 159 -3.41 13.74 4.84
C ASN A 159 -3.23 12.24 4.72
N ARG A 160 -3.19 11.53 5.85
CA ARG A 160 -3.11 10.09 5.87
C ARG A 160 -4.30 9.46 5.12
N LEU A 161 -5.52 9.94 5.37
CA LEU A 161 -6.72 9.43 4.70
C LEU A 161 -6.63 9.55 3.18
N VAL A 162 -6.15 10.69 2.66
CA VAL A 162 -5.96 10.88 1.21
C VAL A 162 -4.83 10.02 0.68
N GLN A 163 -3.67 10.01 1.34
CA GLN A 163 -2.50 9.25 0.87
C GLN A 163 -2.78 7.75 0.82
N GLU A 164 -3.37 7.20 1.88
CA GLU A 164 -3.78 5.80 1.96
C GLU A 164 -4.84 5.48 0.92
N GLY A 165 -5.78 6.39 0.66
CA GLY A 165 -6.79 6.23 -0.38
C GLY A 165 -6.18 6.16 -1.78
N ILE A 166 -5.22 7.03 -2.10
CA ILE A 166 -4.51 7.01 -3.39
C ILE A 166 -3.68 5.72 -3.53
N ALA A 167 -2.97 5.32 -2.45
CA ALA A 167 -2.19 4.09 -2.42
C ALA A 167 -3.07 2.86 -2.66
N ASP A 168 -4.22 2.77 -1.99
CA ASP A 168 -5.16 1.67 -2.18
C ASP A 168 -5.83 1.70 -3.56
N TYR A 169 -6.13 2.88 -4.12
CA TYR A 169 -6.66 3.01 -5.47
C TYR A 169 -5.68 2.47 -6.52
N ILE A 170 -4.40 2.86 -6.43
CA ILE A 170 -3.37 2.41 -7.37
C ILE A 170 -3.07 0.93 -7.16
N GLN A 171 -2.93 0.46 -5.92
CA GLN A 171 -2.76 -0.95 -5.59
C GLN A 171 -3.90 -1.80 -6.16
N ASP A 172 -5.16 -1.39 -5.96
CA ASP A 172 -6.34 -2.09 -6.49
C ASP A 172 -6.34 -2.10 -8.03
N GLY A 173 -6.00 -0.97 -8.64
CA GLY A 173 -5.83 -0.91 -10.07
C GLY A 173 -4.72 -1.85 -10.57
N MET A 174 -3.69 -2.15 -9.78
CA MET A 174 -2.64 -3.11 -10.15
C MET A 174 -3.01 -4.57 -9.92
N SER A 175 -4.10 -4.86 -9.20
CA SER A 175 -4.62 -6.21 -8.94
C SER A 175 -5.42 -6.76 -10.12
N ILE A 176 -5.49 -8.09 -10.22
CA ILE A 176 -6.42 -8.79 -11.14
C ILE A 176 -7.85 -8.72 -10.59
N GLU A 177 -8.01 -8.84 -9.27
CA GLU A 177 -9.27 -8.69 -8.58
C GLU A 177 -9.47 -7.24 -8.16
N LYS A 178 -10.49 -6.57 -8.72
CA LYS A 178 -10.84 -5.21 -8.37
C LYS A 178 -11.76 -5.19 -7.15
N LYS A 179 -11.41 -4.41 -6.13
CA LYS A 179 -12.28 -4.08 -5.01
C LYS A 179 -13.52 -3.35 -5.54
N LYS A 180 -14.71 -3.86 -5.18
CA LYS A 180 -15.95 -3.10 -5.37
C LYS A 180 -15.97 -1.97 -4.36
N VAL A 181 -15.97 -0.73 -4.84
CA VAL A 181 -16.05 0.46 -4.00
C VAL A 181 -17.50 0.93 -3.97
N SER A 182 -18.07 1.10 -2.78
CA SER A 182 -19.38 1.73 -2.59
C SER A 182 -19.30 3.24 -2.76
N GLN A 183 -20.46 3.92 -2.85
CA GLN A 183 -20.49 5.37 -2.71
C GLN A 183 -20.09 5.77 -1.29
N LEU A 184 -19.43 6.93 -1.15
CA LEU A 184 -18.93 7.46 0.11
C LEU A 184 -20.02 7.45 1.18
N ARG A 185 -19.93 6.53 2.14
CA ARG A 185 -21.05 6.22 3.06
C ARG A 185 -21.22 7.26 4.17
N SER A 186 -20.11 7.83 4.67
CA SER A 186 -20.12 8.86 5.71
C SER A 186 -19.73 10.23 5.14
N ALA A 187 -20.56 11.24 5.42
CA ALA A 187 -20.28 12.63 5.04
C ALA A 187 -19.42 13.34 6.11
N ASN A 188 -19.60 12.97 7.38
CA ASN A 188 -18.99 13.61 8.53
C ASN A 188 -18.24 12.55 9.33
N VAL A 189 -16.92 12.64 9.37
CA VAL A 189 -16.07 11.82 10.23
C VAL A 189 -15.10 12.74 10.96
N ASP A 190 -14.84 12.47 12.23
CA ASP A 190 -13.80 13.15 13.00
C ASP A 190 -12.71 12.15 13.40
N ALA A 191 -11.73 12.61 14.18
CA ALA A 191 -10.66 11.74 14.67
C ALA A 191 -11.21 10.61 15.56
N ASP A 192 -12.27 10.88 16.31
CA ASP A 192 -12.86 9.91 17.24
C ASP A 192 -13.57 8.79 16.47
N TYR A 193 -14.24 9.11 15.37
CA TYR A 193 -14.85 8.13 14.47
C TYR A 193 -13.85 7.06 14.01
N PHE A 194 -12.65 7.46 13.57
CA PHE A 194 -11.63 6.51 13.11
C PHE A 194 -10.93 5.74 14.24
N THR A 195 -10.98 6.27 15.47
CA THR A 195 -10.52 5.56 16.66
C THR A 195 -11.49 4.43 17.00
N GLU A 196 -12.80 4.65 16.85
CA GLU A 196 -13.85 3.67 17.11
C GLU A 196 -14.08 2.70 15.94
N HIS A 197 -13.83 3.14 14.70
CA HIS A 197 -14.10 2.41 13.47
C HIS A 197 -12.81 2.21 12.64
N THR A 198 -11.75 1.73 13.28
CA THR A 198 -10.42 1.53 12.66
C THR A 198 -10.46 0.70 11.37
N ASN A 199 -11.42 -0.23 11.24
CA ASN A 199 -11.60 -1.05 10.05
C ASN A 199 -12.15 -0.28 8.83
N ASP A 200 -12.82 0.86 9.05
CA ASP A 200 -13.45 1.65 7.98
C ASP A 200 -12.49 2.69 7.38
N PHE A 201 -11.31 2.86 7.96
CA PHE A 201 -10.35 3.88 7.53
C PHE A 201 -9.99 3.73 6.03
N TYR A 202 -9.57 2.55 5.61
CA TYR A 202 -9.12 2.30 4.23
C TYR A 202 -10.28 2.32 3.23
N SER A 203 -11.48 1.88 3.63
CA SER A 203 -12.65 1.92 2.75
C SER A 203 -13.09 3.37 2.50
N ILE A 204 -13.18 4.18 3.56
CA ILE A 204 -13.52 5.61 3.45
C ILE A 204 -12.45 6.36 2.65
N ALA A 205 -11.17 6.10 2.91
CA ALA A 205 -10.06 6.66 2.15
C ALA A 205 -10.20 6.42 0.63
N LEU A 206 -10.50 5.17 0.24
CA LEU A 206 -10.69 4.81 -1.15
C LEU A 206 -11.96 5.44 -1.75
N GLU A 207 -13.08 5.45 -1.01
CA GLU A 207 -14.33 6.09 -1.41
C GLU A 207 -14.18 7.60 -1.63
N LEU A 208 -13.32 8.25 -0.86
CA LEU A 208 -13.02 9.68 -0.94
C LEU A 208 -12.27 10.04 -2.23
N VAL A 209 -11.23 9.29 -2.58
CA VAL A 209 -10.34 9.67 -3.69
C VAL A 209 -10.82 9.15 -5.05
N LYS A 210 -11.49 7.98 -5.05
CA LYS A 210 -11.76 7.23 -6.28
C LYS A 210 -12.54 8.02 -7.33
N PRO A 211 -13.66 8.71 -7.02
CA PRO A 211 -14.41 9.46 -8.04
C PRO A 211 -13.57 10.56 -8.71
N VAL A 212 -12.72 11.24 -7.93
CA VAL A 212 -11.84 12.30 -8.43
C VAL A 212 -10.79 11.72 -9.38
N ILE A 213 -10.14 10.61 -9.00
CA ILE A 213 -9.12 9.96 -9.81
C ILE A 213 -9.73 9.26 -11.04
N ASP A 214 -10.91 8.66 -10.93
CA ASP A 214 -11.56 7.99 -12.06
C ASP A 214 -11.89 8.96 -13.19
N ILE A 215 -12.32 10.18 -12.86
CA ILE A 215 -12.67 11.23 -13.83
C ILE A 215 -11.41 11.94 -14.35
N TYR A 216 -10.53 12.39 -13.46
CA TYR A 216 -9.42 13.30 -13.83
C TYR A 216 -8.04 12.64 -13.91
N LYS A 217 -7.94 11.34 -13.64
CA LYS A 217 -6.71 10.54 -13.73
C LYS A 217 -5.57 11.16 -12.91
N VAL A 218 -4.37 11.27 -13.50
CA VAL A 218 -3.19 11.85 -12.86
C VAL A 218 -3.46 13.25 -12.30
N ARG A 219 -4.24 14.10 -12.99
CA ARG A 219 -4.59 15.44 -12.50
C ARG A 219 -5.38 15.38 -11.19
N GLY A 220 -6.25 14.38 -11.05
CA GLY A 220 -6.99 14.13 -9.81
C GLY A 220 -6.07 13.72 -8.66
N ILE A 221 -5.11 12.83 -8.92
CA ILE A 221 -4.10 12.41 -7.94
C ILE A 221 -3.28 13.63 -7.46
N GLU A 222 -2.75 14.40 -8.39
CA GLU A 222 -1.93 15.59 -8.11
C GLU A 222 -2.70 16.67 -7.33
N TYR A 223 -3.96 16.89 -7.69
CA TYR A 223 -4.86 17.79 -6.97
C TYR A 223 -5.06 17.31 -5.53
N LEU A 224 -5.41 16.04 -5.32
CA LEU A 224 -5.67 15.49 -4.01
C LEU A 224 -4.45 15.60 -3.09
N ILE A 225 -3.24 15.29 -3.59
CA ILE A 225 -1.98 15.43 -2.82
C ILE A 225 -1.75 16.86 -2.37
N THR A 226 -2.09 17.84 -3.21
CA THR A 226 -1.81 19.26 -2.94
C THR A 226 -2.93 19.97 -2.18
N HIS A 227 -4.13 19.40 -2.11
CA HIS A 227 -5.29 20.05 -1.49
C HIS A 227 -5.83 19.28 -0.27
N SER A 228 -5.17 18.20 0.18
CA SER A 228 -5.54 17.41 1.36
C SER A 228 -5.02 17.96 2.69
N LEU A 229 -4.16 19.00 2.68
CA LEU A 229 -3.40 19.45 3.85
C LEU A 229 -4.23 20.15 4.95
N ASP A 230 -5.56 20.25 4.79
CA ASP A 230 -6.47 20.96 5.69
C ASP A 230 -7.43 19.97 6.39
N GLY A 231 -7.15 19.68 7.66
CA GLY A 231 -7.86 18.73 8.51
C GLY A 231 -9.25 19.17 8.93
N THR A 232 -9.62 20.46 8.75
CA THR A 232 -11.00 20.91 8.97
C THR A 232 -11.98 20.21 8.02
N ARG A 233 -11.48 19.69 6.89
CA ARG A 233 -12.25 19.00 5.85
C ARG A 233 -12.69 17.59 6.23
N LEU A 234 -12.13 17.00 7.29
CA LEU A 234 -12.60 15.72 7.82
C LEU A 234 -14.10 15.79 8.16
N LYS A 235 -14.56 16.94 8.66
CA LYS A 235 -15.95 17.18 9.04
C LYS A 235 -16.94 17.15 7.87
N ASP A 236 -16.46 17.28 6.62
CA ASP A 236 -17.28 17.24 5.41
C ASP A 236 -16.49 16.64 4.23
N LEU A 237 -16.26 15.32 4.29
CA LEU A 237 -15.53 14.59 3.24
C LEU A 237 -16.25 14.64 1.89
N ARG A 238 -17.59 14.62 1.89
CA ARG A 238 -18.39 14.75 0.65
C ARG A 238 -18.24 16.13 0.04
N GLY A 239 -18.27 17.18 0.84
CA GLY A 239 -18.03 18.55 0.40
C GLY A 239 -16.62 18.73 -0.16
N PHE A 240 -15.60 18.13 0.48
CA PHE A 240 -14.25 18.10 -0.08
C PHE A 240 -14.19 17.42 -1.45
N GLN A 241 -14.76 16.22 -1.58
CA GLN A 241 -14.80 15.49 -2.85
C GLN A 241 -15.54 16.28 -3.94
N LYS A 242 -16.71 16.85 -3.62
CA LYS A 242 -17.49 17.67 -4.54
C LYS A 242 -16.69 18.88 -5.01
N LYS A 243 -16.06 19.61 -4.09
CA LYS A 243 -15.21 20.77 -4.42
C LYS A 243 -14.03 20.37 -5.31
N ALA A 244 -13.39 19.25 -5.04
CA ALA A 244 -12.32 18.72 -5.90
C ALA A 244 -12.81 18.46 -7.33
N LEU A 245 -13.99 17.85 -7.48
CA LEU A 245 -14.59 17.59 -8.79
C LEU A 245 -14.95 18.87 -9.54
N GLU A 246 -15.46 19.89 -8.85
CA GLU A 246 -15.82 21.19 -9.42
C GLU A 246 -14.58 21.99 -9.85
N GLU A 247 -13.55 22.10 -9.00
CA GLU A 247 -12.33 22.85 -9.31
C GLU A 247 -11.54 22.23 -10.46
N LEU A 248 -11.53 20.90 -10.57
CA LEU A 248 -10.89 20.18 -11.67
C LEU A 248 -11.66 20.28 -12.98
N ALA A 249 -12.98 20.53 -12.94
CA ALA A 249 -13.81 20.69 -14.15
C ALA A 249 -13.53 22.00 -14.89
N ILE A 250 -13.10 23.04 -14.16
CA ILE A 250 -12.89 24.40 -14.68
C ILE A 250 -11.49 24.56 -15.31
N LYS A 251 -10.54 23.69 -14.93
CA LYS A 251 -9.13 23.71 -15.38
C LYS A 251 -8.86 22.71 -16.50
#